data_AF-A0A412K6L1-F1
#
_entry.id   AF-A0A412K6L1-F1
#
_cell.length_a   1.000
_cell.length_b   1.000
_cell.length_c   1.000
_cell.angle_alpha   90.00
_cell.angle_beta   90.00
_cell.angle_gamma   90.00
#
_symmetry.space_group_name_H-M   'P 1'
#
loop_
_entity.id
_entity.type
_entity.pdbx_description
1 polymer ?
#
loop_
_entity_poly.entity_id
_entity_poly.type
_entity_poly.pdbx_seq_one_letter_code
_entity_poly.pdbx_strand_id
1 'polypeptide(L)'
;MVFLVATLALIIYQNKYAQWQIRDILNLITPMIFAYVVLNVLSFEQLFKGLKIALVISVIGYIIQLMLRGVTFDDIFQSSFSDSTSPLESNDFSAIAIMFCFFFCYYRSSKWMTALATVYAIATFKRMAIIFAVIAFFFPIMVDRDKKMPKWTTPIVIGVFFGVAMFYCYLMLPTSTSLQGSLHLNIGKMTMGRSDFLAALLNCGFQSFGFGSVEASLGHSLEMAFVRMTFELSPIAVLLFINNYWNITGRNLYCSLLMVFNFLNLTTADSISAMFAWAVCYILIGMVVYAHGPAVTAAKQSRLFAKWQRG
;
A
#
# COMPACT_ATOMS: atom_id res chain seq x y z
N MET A 1 -3.59 2.39 -17.73
CA MET A 1 -3.75 2.28 -19.19
C MET A 1 -3.15 0.98 -19.74
N VAL A 2 -1.84 0.73 -19.64
CA VAL A 2 -1.21 -0.51 -20.17
C VAL A 2 -1.85 -1.80 -19.65
N PHE A 3 -2.12 -1.87 -18.33
CA PHE A 3 -2.81 -3.01 -17.71
C PHE A 3 -4.23 -3.26 -18.24
N LEU A 4 -4.97 -2.19 -18.53
CA LEU A 4 -6.33 -2.27 -19.05
C LEU A 4 -6.32 -2.75 -20.51
N VAL A 5 -5.41 -2.21 -21.32
CA VAL A 5 -5.24 -2.64 -22.72
C VAL A 5 -4.78 -4.10 -22.80
N ALA A 6 -3.83 -4.51 -21.96
CA ALA A 6 -3.36 -5.89 -21.89
C ALA A 6 -4.48 -6.86 -21.46
N THR A 7 -5.29 -6.47 -20.47
CA THR A 7 -6.40 -7.30 -19.99
C THR A 7 -7.50 -7.42 -21.04
N LEU A 8 -7.88 -6.32 -21.70
CA LEU A 8 -8.85 -6.35 -22.80
C LEU A 8 -8.36 -7.19 -23.98
N ALA A 9 -7.07 -7.10 -24.34
CA ALA A 9 -6.49 -7.92 -25.40
C ALA A 9 -6.53 -9.42 -25.07
N LEU A 10 -6.26 -9.80 -23.81
CA LEU A 10 -6.30 -11.19 -23.36
C LEU A 10 -7.73 -11.74 -23.28
N ILE A 11 -8.71 -10.92 -22.86
CA ILE A 11 -10.13 -11.28 -22.87
C ILE A 11 -10.60 -11.58 -24.31
N ILE A 12 -10.24 -10.72 -25.27
CA ILE A 12 -10.58 -10.90 -26.68
C ILE A 12 -9.90 -12.15 -27.25
N TYR A 13 -8.62 -12.37 -26.90
CA TYR A 13 -7.84 -13.50 -27.42
C TYR A 13 -8.33 -14.85 -26.89
N GLN A 14 -8.72 -14.94 -25.61
CA GLN A 14 -9.13 -16.20 -24.99
C GLN A 14 -10.65 -16.41 -24.93
N ASN A 15 -11.43 -15.38 -25.31
CA ASN A 15 -12.89 -15.39 -25.30
C ASN A 15 -13.50 -15.82 -23.95
N LYS A 16 -12.81 -15.49 -22.85
CA LYS A 16 -13.19 -15.79 -21.47
C LYS A 16 -13.30 -14.50 -20.68
N TYR A 17 -14.43 -14.33 -20.00
CA TYR A 17 -14.72 -13.18 -19.17
C TYR A 17 -15.07 -13.63 -17.75
N ALA A 18 -14.55 -12.90 -16.76
CA ALA A 18 -14.89 -13.10 -15.35
C ALA A 18 -15.11 -11.74 -14.66
N GLN A 19 -16.12 -11.68 -13.78
CA GLN A 19 -16.46 -10.45 -13.02
C GLN A 19 -15.28 -9.91 -12.19
N TRP A 20 -14.39 -10.79 -11.73
CA TRP A 20 -13.16 -10.47 -11.01
C TRP A 20 -12.27 -9.49 -11.79
N GLN A 21 -12.23 -9.59 -13.12
CA GLN A 21 -11.41 -8.74 -13.99
C GLN A 21 -11.87 -7.27 -13.95
N ILE A 22 -13.20 -7.03 -13.95
CA ILE A 22 -13.74 -5.67 -13.83
C ILE A 22 -13.39 -5.09 -12.47
N ARG A 23 -13.60 -5.86 -11.41
CA ARG A 23 -13.32 -5.40 -10.05
C ARG A 23 -11.87 -4.97 -9.88
N ASP A 24 -10.93 -5.78 -10.36
CA ASP A 24 -9.50 -5.52 -10.16
C ASP A 24 -8.99 -4.34 -11.01
N ILE A 25 -9.55 -4.17 -12.22
CA ILE A 25 -9.33 -2.96 -13.03
C ILE A 25 -9.88 -1.72 -12.33
N LEU A 26 -11.10 -1.79 -11.78
CA LEU A 26 -11.70 -0.68 -11.03
C LEU A 26 -10.91 -0.36 -9.77
N ASN A 27 -10.40 -1.37 -9.06
CA ASN A 27 -9.53 -1.19 -7.89
C ASN A 27 -8.26 -0.40 -8.24
N LEU A 28 -7.70 -0.61 -9.43
CA LEU A 28 -6.51 0.11 -9.89
C LEU A 28 -6.80 1.55 -10.33
N ILE A 29 -7.90 1.77 -11.07
CA ILE A 29 -8.16 3.05 -11.76
C ILE A 29 -8.89 4.06 -10.86
N THR A 30 -9.88 3.59 -10.08
CA THR A 30 -10.71 4.44 -9.21
C THR A 30 -9.89 5.37 -8.31
N PRO A 31 -8.89 4.88 -7.53
CA PRO A 31 -8.11 5.76 -6.66
C PRO A 31 -7.29 6.81 -7.43
N MET A 32 -6.81 6.49 -8.64
CA MET A 32 -6.06 7.44 -9.47
C MET A 32 -6.96 8.57 -9.97
N ILE A 33 -8.14 8.24 -10.51
CA ILE A 33 -9.11 9.23 -10.98
C ILE A 33 -9.59 10.09 -9.82
N PHE A 34 -9.92 9.46 -8.69
CA PHE A 34 -10.37 10.18 -7.50
C PHE A 34 -9.32 11.18 -7.02
N ALA A 35 -8.07 10.76 -6.88
CA ALA A 35 -6.98 11.66 -6.47
C ALA A 35 -6.78 12.79 -7.49
N TYR A 36 -6.82 12.50 -8.79
CA TYR A 36 -6.70 13.52 -9.83
C TYR A 36 -7.81 14.57 -9.73
N VAL A 37 -9.08 14.17 -9.60
CA VAL A 37 -10.20 15.11 -9.47
C VAL A 37 -10.07 15.95 -8.20
N VAL A 38 -9.80 15.31 -7.06
CA VAL A 38 -9.66 16.00 -5.77
C VAL A 38 -8.54 17.04 -5.78
N LEU A 39 -7.39 16.71 -6.37
CA LEU A 39 -6.23 17.62 -6.45
C LEU A 39 -6.45 18.81 -7.39
N ASN A 40 -7.29 18.66 -8.42
CA ASN A 40 -7.57 19.74 -9.37
C ASN A 40 -8.76 20.62 -8.94
N VAL A 41 -9.70 20.09 -8.15
CA VAL A 41 -10.93 20.80 -7.76
C VAL A 41 -10.77 21.49 -6.40
N LEU A 42 -10.15 20.82 -5.42
CA LEU A 42 -10.12 21.33 -4.05
C LEU A 42 -8.85 22.13 -3.78
N SER A 43 -9.01 23.22 -3.03
CA SER A 43 -7.88 23.94 -2.47
C SER A 43 -7.18 23.12 -1.38
N PHE A 44 -5.89 23.38 -1.14
CA PHE A 44 -5.11 22.75 -0.07
C PHE A 44 -5.83 22.75 1.29
N GLU A 45 -6.48 23.85 1.67
CA GLU A 45 -7.14 23.98 2.98
C GLU A 45 -8.37 23.08 3.09
N GLN A 46 -9.19 23.04 2.03
CA GLN A 46 -10.35 22.16 1.96
C GLN A 46 -9.94 20.69 1.97
N LEU A 47 -8.90 20.35 1.21
CA LEU A 47 -8.36 19.00 1.15
C LEU A 47 -7.78 18.57 2.50
N PHE A 48 -6.98 19.42 3.14
CA PHE A 48 -6.41 19.14 4.47
C PHE A 48 -7.50 18.99 5.54
N LYS A 49 -8.55 19.82 5.50
CA LYS A 49 -9.72 19.69 6.38
C LYS A 49 -10.49 18.39 6.12
N GLY A 50 -10.68 18.03 4.85
CA GLY A 50 -11.31 16.77 4.44
C GLY A 50 -10.57 15.55 4.97
N LEU A 51 -9.24 15.52 4.85
CA LEU A 51 -8.42 14.41 5.37
C LEU A 51 -8.41 14.35 6.90
N LYS A 52 -8.52 15.49 7.62
CA LYS A 52 -8.72 15.47 9.08
C LYS A 52 -10.04 14.81 9.47
N ILE A 53 -11.13 15.19 8.79
CA ILE A 53 -12.46 14.61 9.03
C ILE A 53 -12.44 13.11 8.72
N ALA A 54 -11.84 12.72 7.59
CA ALA A 54 -11.71 11.33 7.18
C ALA A 54 -10.89 10.49 8.19
N LEU A 55 -9.81 11.05 8.76
CA LEU A 55 -9.06 10.39 9.83
C LEU A 55 -9.97 10.10 11.04
N VAL A 56 -10.69 11.10 11.54
CA VAL A 56 -11.58 10.93 12.71
C VAL A 56 -12.67 9.89 12.43
N ILE A 57 -13.32 9.96 11.26
CA ILE A 57 -14.32 8.98 10.84
C ILE A 57 -13.71 7.57 10.78
N SER A 58 -12.48 7.43 10.25
CA SER A 58 -11.83 6.12 10.17
C SER A 58 -11.49 5.52 11.54
N VAL A 59 -11.08 6.37 12.51
CA VAL A 59 -10.83 5.95 13.90
C VAL A 59 -12.13 5.49 14.55
N ILE A 60 -13.22 6.24 14.37
CA ILE A 60 -14.55 5.86 14.88
C ILE A 60 -14.99 4.52 14.26
N GLY A 61 -14.85 4.37 12.94
CA GLY A 61 -15.18 3.14 12.24
C GLY A 61 -14.39 1.92 12.75
N TYR A 62 -13.10 2.10 13.04
CA TYR A 62 -12.27 1.07 13.63
C TYR A 62 -12.75 0.66 15.03
N ILE A 63 -13.05 1.63 15.90
CA ILE A 63 -13.57 1.35 17.25
C ILE A 63 -14.91 0.59 17.18
N ILE A 64 -15.83 1.01 16.30
CA ILE A 64 -17.10 0.31 16.09
C ILE A 64 -16.85 -1.12 15.62
N GLN A 65 -15.92 -1.34 14.69
CA GLN A 65 -15.57 -2.68 14.22
C GLN A 65 -15.06 -3.58 15.37
N LEU A 66 -14.22 -3.03 16.26
CA LEU A 66 -13.74 -3.76 17.43
C LEU A 66 -14.87 -4.14 18.39
N MET A 67 -15.79 -3.20 18.66
CA MET A 67 -16.96 -3.46 19.50
C MET A 67 -17.87 -4.54 18.90
N LEU A 68 -18.10 -4.50 17.58
CA LEU A 68 -18.89 -5.53 16.88
C LEU A 68 -18.22 -6.92 16.90
N ARG A 69 -16.89 -6.97 16.98
CA ARG A 69 -16.12 -8.22 17.16
C ARG A 69 -16.12 -8.71 18.61
N GLY A 70 -16.74 -7.99 19.54
CA GLY A 70 -16.79 -8.35 20.96
C GLY A 70 -15.45 -8.22 21.68
N VAL A 71 -14.49 -7.46 21.13
CA VAL A 71 -13.19 -7.25 21.76
C VAL A 71 -13.37 -6.40 23.02
N THR A 72 -12.95 -6.95 24.16
CA THR A 72 -13.00 -6.24 25.45
C THR A 72 -11.72 -5.43 25.68
N PHE A 73 -11.77 -4.46 26.60
CA PHE A 73 -10.59 -3.65 26.94
C PHE A 73 -9.43 -4.50 27.51
N ASP A 74 -9.74 -5.65 28.12
CA ASP A 74 -8.73 -6.58 28.65
C ASP A 74 -7.96 -7.29 27.54
N ASP A 75 -8.62 -7.58 26.40
CA ASP A 75 -7.98 -8.17 25.22
C ASP A 75 -6.94 -7.23 24.59
N ILE A 76 -7.10 -5.92 24.77
CA ILE A 76 -6.13 -4.92 24.30
C ILE A 76 -4.82 -5.03 25.07
N PHE A 77 -4.90 -5.22 26.39
CA PHE A 77 -3.72 -5.32 27.26
C PHE A 77 -3.07 -6.71 27.23
N GLN A 78 -3.84 -7.76 26.91
CA GLN A 78 -3.34 -9.13 26.79
C GLN A 78 -2.81 -9.47 25.38
N SER A 79 -2.99 -8.59 24.40
CA SER A 79 -2.55 -8.84 23.03
C SER A 79 -1.02 -8.97 22.93
N SER A 80 -0.56 -10.18 22.59
CA SER A 80 0.84 -10.52 22.37
C SER A 80 1.25 -10.24 20.93
N PHE A 81 2.33 -9.48 20.73
CA PHE A 81 2.88 -9.21 19.38
C PHE A 81 3.48 -10.46 18.70
N SER A 82 3.78 -11.51 19.48
CA SER A 82 4.37 -12.76 18.97
C SER A 82 3.35 -13.67 18.31
N ASP A 83 2.12 -13.70 18.80
CA ASP A 83 1.08 -14.58 18.27
C ASP A 83 0.51 -13.95 17.00
N SER A 84 0.43 -14.77 15.94
CA SER A 84 0.21 -14.31 14.56
C SER A 84 -1.21 -13.83 14.25
N THR A 85 -2.10 -13.83 15.23
CA THR A 85 -3.51 -13.41 15.09
C THR A 85 -3.91 -12.63 16.33
N SER A 86 -3.76 -11.31 16.29
CA SER A 86 -4.25 -10.44 17.37
C SER A 86 -5.74 -10.14 17.14
N PRO A 87 -6.60 -10.19 18.17
CA PRO A 87 -8.01 -9.80 18.06
C PRO A 87 -8.22 -8.37 17.53
N LEU A 88 -7.20 -7.52 17.70
CA LEU A 88 -7.19 -6.13 17.26
C LEU A 88 -6.76 -5.92 15.81
N GLU A 89 -6.29 -6.98 15.14
CA GLU A 89 -5.82 -6.90 13.77
C GLU A 89 -6.98 -6.62 12.81
N SER A 90 -6.83 -5.55 12.02
CA SER A 90 -7.78 -5.20 10.97
C SER A 90 -7.06 -4.90 9.66
N ASN A 91 -7.26 -5.77 8.67
CA ASN A 91 -6.63 -5.64 7.35
C ASN A 91 -7.09 -4.38 6.60
N ASP A 92 -8.38 -4.04 6.65
CA ASP A 92 -8.94 -2.91 5.91
C ASP A 92 -8.55 -1.57 6.54
N PHE A 93 -8.66 -1.47 7.86
CA PHE A 93 -8.38 -0.22 8.57
C PHE A 93 -6.87 0.03 8.72
N SER A 94 -6.02 -1.00 8.79
CA SER A 94 -4.56 -0.83 8.85
C SER A 94 -3.99 -0.15 7.62
N ALA A 95 -4.48 -0.49 6.41
CA ALA A 95 -4.04 0.12 5.16
C ALA A 95 -4.40 1.63 5.11
N ILE A 96 -5.55 2.02 5.64
CA ILE A 96 -5.98 3.41 5.71
C ILE A 96 -5.22 4.17 6.81
N ALA A 97 -5.04 3.55 7.97
CA ALA A 97 -4.39 4.15 9.13
C ALA A 97 -2.94 4.55 8.84
N ILE A 98 -2.17 3.68 8.17
CA ILE A 98 -0.79 3.98 7.79
C ILE A 98 -0.72 5.12 6.77
N MET A 99 -1.64 5.20 5.80
CA MET A 99 -1.66 6.29 4.82
C MET A 99 -1.95 7.64 5.46
N PHE A 100 -2.88 7.68 6.42
CA PHE A 100 -3.09 8.88 7.23
C PHE A 100 -1.87 9.21 8.10
N CYS A 101 -1.22 8.20 8.67
CA CYS A 101 0.02 8.40 9.44
C CYS A 101 1.10 9.07 8.58
N PHE A 102 1.36 8.56 7.37
CA PHE A 102 2.29 9.19 6.43
C PHE A 102 1.86 10.62 6.06
N PHE A 103 0.58 10.87 5.84
CA PHE A 103 0.07 12.20 5.50
C PHE A 103 0.30 13.22 6.63
N PHE A 104 -0.13 12.90 7.85
CA PHE A 104 -0.02 13.81 9.00
C PHE A 104 1.41 13.93 9.54
N CYS A 105 2.24 12.89 9.39
CA CYS A 105 3.67 12.96 9.70
C CYS A 105 4.44 13.84 8.71
N TYR A 106 4.03 13.90 7.44
CA TYR A 106 4.64 14.80 6.47
C TYR A 106 4.34 16.27 6.81
N TYR A 107 3.07 16.66 6.93
CA TYR A 107 2.71 18.07 7.10
C TYR A 107 2.93 18.62 8.52
N ARG A 108 2.84 17.78 9.56
CA ARG A 108 2.98 18.17 10.99
C ARG A 108 2.21 19.43 11.40
N SER A 109 1.06 19.69 10.80
CA SER A 109 0.30 20.92 11.06
C SER A 109 -0.17 21.01 12.53
N SER A 110 -0.46 19.89 13.17
CA SER A 110 -0.92 19.83 14.57
C SER A 110 -0.38 18.59 15.26
N LYS A 111 0.29 18.78 16.41
CA LYS A 111 0.87 17.69 17.21
C LYS A 111 -0.17 16.62 17.57
N TRP A 112 -1.41 17.04 17.89
CA TRP A 112 -2.52 16.13 18.17
C TRP A 112 -2.80 15.22 16.97
N MET A 113 -3.16 15.75 15.79
CA MET A 113 -3.52 14.90 14.65
C MET A 113 -2.40 13.94 14.21
N THR A 114 -1.13 14.36 14.32
CA THR A 114 0.00 13.46 14.06
C THR A 114 0.06 12.34 15.09
N ALA A 115 -0.07 12.64 16.39
CA ALA A 115 -0.12 11.62 17.44
C ALA A 115 -1.32 10.68 17.25
N LEU A 116 -2.51 11.21 16.95
CA LEU A 116 -3.70 10.40 16.68
C LEU A 116 -3.47 9.44 15.53
N ALA A 117 -2.95 9.92 14.39
CA ALA A 117 -2.72 9.09 13.22
C ALA A 117 -1.65 8.01 13.47
N THR A 118 -0.58 8.33 14.21
CA THR A 118 0.46 7.36 14.58
C THR A 118 -0.05 6.31 15.56
N VAL A 119 -0.75 6.73 16.62
CA VAL A 119 -1.38 5.80 17.58
C VAL A 119 -2.41 4.93 16.88
N TYR A 120 -3.21 5.50 15.98
CA TYR A 120 -4.17 4.74 15.19
C TYR A 120 -3.49 3.69 14.31
N ALA A 121 -2.41 4.04 13.60
CA ALA A 121 -1.66 3.08 12.81
C ALA A 121 -1.08 1.93 13.67
N ILE A 122 -0.57 2.25 14.86
CA ILE A 122 -0.05 1.24 15.80
C ILE A 122 -1.18 0.35 16.33
N ALA A 123 -2.33 0.96 16.66
CA ALA A 123 -3.50 0.27 17.22
C ALA A 123 -4.10 -0.76 16.27
N THR A 124 -3.83 -0.70 14.96
CA THR A 124 -4.33 -1.73 14.02
C THR A 124 -3.55 -3.06 14.06
N PHE A 125 -2.55 -3.20 14.93
CA PHE A 125 -1.74 -4.41 15.19
C PHE A 125 -1.09 -5.08 13.96
N LYS A 126 -1.01 -4.38 12.83
CA LYS A 126 -0.35 -4.90 11.63
C LYS A 126 1.16 -4.64 11.69
N ARG A 127 1.95 -5.70 11.87
CA ARG A 127 3.42 -5.64 12.11
C ARG A 127 4.16 -4.68 11.17
N MET A 128 3.92 -4.81 9.86
CA MET A 128 4.53 -3.93 8.85
C MET A 128 4.08 -2.46 8.99
N ALA A 129 2.80 -2.22 9.27
CA ALA A 129 2.28 -0.87 9.47
C ALA A 129 2.86 -0.21 10.72
N ILE A 130 3.03 -0.95 11.82
CA ILE A 130 3.64 -0.45 13.06
C ILE A 130 5.08 0.02 12.80
N ILE A 131 5.91 -0.83 12.19
CA ILE A 131 7.31 -0.51 11.90
C ILE A 131 7.39 0.77 11.05
N PHE A 132 6.59 0.84 9.98
CA PHE A 132 6.59 2.00 9.10
C PHE A 132 5.92 3.24 9.71
N ALA A 133 4.99 3.11 10.65
CA ALA A 133 4.45 4.23 11.41
C ALA A 133 5.52 4.88 12.29
N VAL A 134 6.32 4.06 12.97
CA VAL A 134 7.47 4.53 13.77
C VAL A 134 8.49 5.23 12.87
N ILE A 135 8.87 4.60 11.74
CA ILE A 135 9.78 5.22 10.77
C ILE A 135 9.20 6.53 10.26
N ALA A 136 7.95 6.57 9.79
CA ALA A 136 7.30 7.77 9.28
C ALA A 136 7.21 8.90 10.31
N PHE A 137 7.09 8.57 11.60
CA PHE A 137 7.07 9.55 12.68
C PHE A 137 8.45 10.19 12.90
N PHE A 138 9.51 9.38 12.97
CA PHE A 138 10.88 9.86 13.22
C PHE A 138 11.56 10.45 11.98
N PHE A 139 11.20 9.98 10.78
CA PHE A 139 11.87 10.35 9.55
C PHE A 139 11.88 11.87 9.28
N PRO A 140 10.76 12.61 9.42
CA PRO A 140 10.75 14.07 9.33
C PRO A 140 11.58 14.83 10.37
N ILE A 141 11.99 14.18 11.48
CA ILE A 141 12.83 14.79 12.52
C ILE A 141 14.29 14.72 12.10
N MET A 142 14.70 13.60 11.50
CA MET A 142 16.09 13.30 11.20
C MET A 142 16.51 13.71 9.79
N VAL A 143 15.57 13.74 8.84
CA VAL A 143 15.85 13.94 7.43
C VAL A 143 14.89 14.98 6.86
N ASP A 144 15.43 15.85 6.01
CA ASP A 144 14.61 16.80 5.26
C ASP A 144 13.62 16.05 4.34
N ARG A 145 12.33 16.27 4.60
CA ARG A 145 11.20 15.61 3.92
C ARG A 145 11.17 15.89 2.42
N ASP A 146 11.71 17.03 2.03
CA ASP A 146 11.68 17.52 0.65
C ASP A 146 12.96 17.22 -0.12
N LYS A 147 13.89 16.49 0.53
CA LYS A 147 15.13 16.06 -0.09
C LYS A 147 14.84 15.21 -1.32
N LYS A 148 15.45 15.59 -2.45
CA LYS A 148 15.38 14.81 -3.69
C LYS A 148 16.41 13.69 -3.68
N MET A 149 15.99 12.50 -4.07
CA MET A 149 16.88 11.34 -4.27
C MET A 149 17.75 11.53 -5.53
N PRO A 150 19.00 11.04 -5.55
CA PRO A 150 19.84 11.07 -6.74
C PRO A 150 19.22 10.28 -7.90
N LYS A 151 19.41 10.71 -9.16
CA LYS A 151 18.82 10.05 -10.35
C LYS A 151 19.18 8.57 -10.45
N TRP A 152 20.39 8.20 -10.05
CA TRP A 152 20.91 6.84 -10.09
C TRP A 152 20.25 5.89 -9.09
N THR A 153 19.63 6.41 -8.02
CA THR A 153 18.99 5.56 -7.00
C THR A 153 17.67 4.96 -7.48
N THR A 154 16.94 5.67 -8.36
CA THR A 154 15.66 5.21 -8.91
C THR A 154 15.78 3.87 -9.66
N PRO A 155 16.68 3.70 -10.65
CA PRO A 155 16.81 2.42 -11.36
C PRO A 155 17.32 1.30 -10.45
N ILE A 156 18.18 1.59 -9.47
CA ILE A 156 18.66 0.60 -8.49
C ILE A 156 17.49 0.06 -7.67
N VAL A 157 16.65 0.94 -7.13
CA VAL A 157 15.50 0.53 -6.32
C VAL A 157 14.48 -0.25 -7.15
N ILE A 158 14.23 0.15 -8.40
CA ILE A 158 13.39 -0.59 -9.35
C ILE A 158 13.94 -2.01 -9.56
N GLY A 159 15.25 -2.13 -9.83
CA GLY A 159 15.91 -3.41 -10.04
C GLY A 159 15.86 -4.31 -8.81
N VAL A 160 16.07 -3.75 -7.62
CA VAL A 160 15.98 -4.48 -6.35
C VAL A 160 14.56 -4.98 -6.12
N PHE A 161 13.52 -4.14 -6.24
CA PHE A 161 12.14 -4.59 -6.04
C PHE A 161 11.69 -5.61 -7.08
N PHE A 162 12.11 -5.45 -8.34
CA PHE A 162 11.83 -6.44 -9.37
C PHE A 162 12.53 -7.78 -9.06
N GLY A 163 13.80 -7.74 -8.66
CA GLY A 163 14.56 -8.91 -8.23
C GLY A 163 13.92 -9.61 -7.04
N VAL A 164 13.52 -8.86 -6.01
CA VAL A 164 12.82 -9.38 -4.83
C VAL A 164 11.47 -10.00 -5.22
N ALA A 165 10.68 -9.34 -6.07
CA ALA A 165 9.39 -9.86 -6.53
C ALA A 165 9.57 -11.19 -7.30
N MET A 166 10.52 -11.26 -8.23
CA MET A 166 10.80 -12.46 -9.00
C MET A 166 11.40 -13.58 -8.14
N PHE A 167 12.31 -13.25 -7.22
CA PHE A 167 12.87 -14.21 -6.28
C PHE A 167 11.80 -14.78 -5.36
N TYR A 168 10.90 -13.93 -4.86
CA TYR A 168 9.75 -14.37 -4.06
C TYR A 168 8.81 -15.28 -4.87
N CYS A 169 8.52 -14.94 -6.14
CA CYS A 169 7.75 -15.82 -7.04
C CYS A 169 8.44 -17.19 -7.21
N TYR A 170 9.76 -17.19 -7.42
CA TYR A 170 10.54 -18.42 -7.56
C TYR A 170 10.50 -19.29 -6.31
N LEU A 171 10.64 -18.67 -5.14
CA LEU A 171 10.53 -19.36 -3.84
C LEU A 171 9.14 -19.98 -3.63
N MET A 172 8.07 -19.40 -4.17
CA MET A 172 6.74 -19.99 -4.06
C MET A 172 6.51 -21.20 -4.98
N LEU A 173 7.34 -21.40 -6.00
CA LEU A 173 7.17 -22.53 -6.92
C LEU A 173 7.50 -23.86 -6.24
N PRO A 174 6.73 -24.93 -6.51
CA PRO A 174 6.97 -26.26 -5.94
C PRO A 174 8.32 -26.89 -6.37
N THR A 175 8.96 -26.36 -7.40
CA THR A 175 10.29 -26.78 -7.88
C THR A 175 11.45 -26.27 -7.02
N SER A 176 11.21 -25.31 -6.10
CA SER A 176 12.26 -24.65 -5.30
C SER A 176 12.54 -25.32 -3.95
N THR A 177 11.97 -26.51 -3.69
CA THR A 177 12.09 -27.24 -2.40
C THR A 177 13.54 -27.52 -1.97
N SER A 178 14.46 -27.70 -2.92
CA SER A 178 15.90 -27.88 -2.67
C SER A 178 16.58 -26.62 -2.14
N LEU A 179 16.17 -25.44 -2.63
CA LEU A 179 16.67 -24.14 -2.19
C LEU A 179 16.07 -23.76 -0.84
N GLN A 180 14.80 -24.11 -0.61
CA GLN A 180 14.11 -23.94 0.67
C GLN A 180 14.77 -24.76 1.78
N GLY A 181 15.14 -26.01 1.49
CA GLY A 181 15.89 -26.88 2.41
C GLY A 181 17.26 -26.32 2.76
N SER A 182 17.99 -25.79 1.77
CA SER A 182 19.32 -25.20 1.98
C SER A 182 19.29 -23.91 2.79
N LEU A 183 18.20 -23.13 2.69
CA LEU A 183 18.02 -21.88 3.42
C LEU A 183 17.30 -22.06 4.77
N HIS A 184 16.93 -23.29 5.14
CA HIS A 184 16.12 -23.58 6.33
C HIS A 184 14.80 -22.77 6.40
N LEU A 185 14.25 -22.40 5.24
CA LEU A 185 13.02 -21.59 5.15
C LEU A 185 11.80 -22.48 5.00
N ASN A 186 10.88 -22.41 5.97
CA ASN A 186 9.58 -23.07 5.87
C ASN A 186 8.56 -22.11 5.25
N ILE A 187 8.48 -22.13 3.92
CA ILE A 187 7.65 -21.19 3.15
C ILE A 187 6.16 -21.34 3.45
N GLY A 188 5.67 -22.56 3.70
CA GLY A 188 4.28 -22.79 4.09
C GLY A 188 3.91 -22.09 5.41
N LYS A 189 4.82 -22.12 6.40
CA LYS A 189 4.62 -21.38 7.66
C LYS A 189 4.81 -19.86 7.49
N MET A 190 5.78 -19.43 6.68
CA MET A 190 6.03 -17.99 6.45
C MET A 190 4.94 -17.30 5.64
N THR A 191 4.28 -18.04 4.75
CA THR A 191 3.20 -17.52 3.90
C THR A 191 1.81 -17.90 4.39
N MET A 192 1.71 -18.53 5.57
CA MET A 192 0.46 -19.00 6.16
C MET A 192 -0.39 -19.84 5.18
N GLY A 193 0.24 -20.78 4.47
CA GLY A 193 -0.44 -21.69 3.53
C GLY A 193 -0.71 -21.13 2.13
N ARG A 194 -0.31 -19.89 1.83
CA ARG A 194 -0.51 -19.31 0.49
C ARG A 194 0.34 -19.95 -0.61
N SER A 195 1.46 -20.59 -0.25
CA SER A 195 2.23 -21.45 -1.16
C SER A 195 1.40 -22.62 -1.69
N ASP A 196 0.48 -23.13 -0.88
CA ASP A 196 -0.32 -24.31 -1.20
C ASP A 196 -1.44 -23.96 -2.20
N PHE A 197 -1.96 -22.73 -2.12
CA PHE A 197 -2.88 -22.19 -3.14
C PHE A 197 -2.20 -22.01 -4.50
N LEU A 198 -0.93 -21.59 -4.51
CA LEU A 198 -0.18 -21.49 -5.76
C LEU A 198 0.11 -22.88 -6.36
N ALA A 199 0.45 -23.86 -5.52
CA ALA A 199 0.62 -25.24 -5.97
C ALA A 199 -0.68 -25.83 -6.54
N ALA A 200 -1.83 -25.56 -5.89
CA ALA A 200 -3.14 -25.96 -6.38
C ALA A 200 -3.48 -25.34 -7.74
N LEU A 201 -3.18 -24.05 -7.94
CA LEU A 201 -3.36 -23.35 -9.22
C LEU A 201 -2.56 -24.01 -10.36
N LEU A 202 -1.30 -24.35 -10.09
CA LEU A 202 -0.41 -24.97 -11.08
C LEU A 202 -0.88 -26.40 -11.42
N ASN A 203 -1.34 -27.15 -10.43
CA ASN A 203 -1.87 -28.51 -10.63
C ASN A 203 -3.18 -28.54 -11.45
N CYS A 204 -3.95 -27.46 -11.44
CA CYS A 204 -5.16 -27.30 -12.27
C CYS A 204 -4.88 -26.93 -13.73
N GLY A 205 -3.61 -26.79 -14.14
CA GLY A 205 -3.25 -26.45 -15.53
C GLY A 205 -3.64 -25.02 -15.92
N PHE A 206 -3.48 -24.06 -15.00
CA PHE A 206 -3.91 -22.67 -15.17
C PHE A 206 -3.40 -22.03 -16.47
N GLN A 207 -4.34 -21.39 -17.20
CA GLN A 207 -4.05 -20.51 -18.32
C GLN A 207 -4.58 -19.10 -18.01
N SER A 208 -3.71 -18.10 -18.08
CA SER A 208 -4.12 -16.72 -17.81
C SER A 208 -4.95 -16.15 -18.96
N PHE A 209 -6.11 -15.57 -18.64
CA PHE A 209 -6.98 -14.81 -19.55
C PHE A 209 -7.11 -13.33 -19.15
N GLY A 210 -6.14 -12.80 -18.39
CA GLY A 210 -6.07 -11.38 -18.01
C GLY A 210 -6.01 -11.14 -16.51
N PHE A 211 -5.95 -9.85 -16.10
CA PHE A 211 -5.87 -9.46 -14.70
C PHE A 211 -7.14 -9.87 -13.94
N GLY A 212 -7.02 -10.66 -12.87
CA GLY A 212 -8.12 -11.29 -12.14
C GLY A 212 -8.44 -12.74 -12.55
N SER A 213 -7.64 -13.35 -13.44
CA SER A 213 -7.85 -14.75 -13.90
C SER A 213 -7.46 -15.80 -12.86
N VAL A 214 -6.52 -15.49 -11.96
CA VAL A 214 -6.10 -16.40 -10.88
C VAL A 214 -7.26 -16.60 -9.89
N GLU A 215 -7.93 -15.51 -9.51
CA GLU A 215 -9.06 -15.55 -8.56
C GLU A 215 -10.28 -16.24 -9.15
N ALA A 216 -10.52 -16.04 -10.45
CA ALA A 216 -11.58 -16.73 -11.17
C ALA A 216 -11.33 -18.26 -11.28
N SER A 217 -10.08 -18.71 -11.22
CA SER A 217 -9.72 -20.14 -11.31
C SER A 217 -9.68 -20.83 -9.95
N LEU A 218 -9.26 -20.11 -8.90
CA LEU A 218 -9.17 -20.63 -7.52
C LEU A 218 -10.47 -20.43 -6.72
N GLY A 219 -11.32 -19.47 -7.10
CA GLY A 219 -12.51 -19.07 -6.34
C GLY A 219 -12.21 -18.23 -5.09
N HIS A 220 -10.94 -17.92 -4.81
CA HIS A 220 -10.48 -17.10 -3.70
C HIS A 220 -9.27 -16.24 -4.12
N SER A 221 -9.01 -15.15 -3.40
CA SER A 221 -7.93 -14.20 -3.72
C SER A 221 -6.57 -14.76 -3.32
N LEU A 222 -5.65 -14.78 -4.28
CA LEU A 222 -4.24 -15.03 -4.01
C LEU A 222 -3.65 -13.71 -3.52
N GLU A 223 -3.63 -13.52 -2.20
CA GLU A 223 -3.23 -12.29 -1.49
C GLU A 223 -1.73 -11.93 -1.65
N MET A 224 -1.15 -12.11 -2.83
CA MET A 224 0.25 -11.82 -3.16
C MET A 224 0.29 -11.12 -4.52
N ALA A 225 0.18 -9.79 -4.51
CA ALA A 225 -0.13 -9.01 -5.71
C ALA A 225 0.94 -9.13 -6.83
N PHE A 226 2.23 -9.17 -6.49
CA PHE A 226 3.28 -9.35 -7.50
C PHE A 226 3.32 -10.76 -8.09
N VAL A 227 3.08 -11.78 -7.26
CA VAL A 227 2.98 -13.17 -7.73
C VAL A 227 1.79 -13.30 -8.67
N ARG A 228 0.62 -12.80 -8.26
CA ARG A 228 -0.59 -12.75 -9.09
C ARG A 228 -0.34 -12.04 -10.42
N MET A 229 0.21 -10.82 -10.42
CA MET A 229 0.53 -10.09 -11.66
C MET A 229 1.49 -10.84 -12.59
N THR A 230 2.44 -11.58 -12.02
CA THR A 230 3.42 -12.36 -12.80
C THR A 230 2.73 -13.48 -13.58
N PHE A 231 1.82 -14.23 -12.95
CA PHE A 231 1.07 -15.30 -13.59
C PHE A 231 -0.04 -14.79 -14.51
N GLU A 232 -0.68 -13.67 -14.18
CA GLU A 232 -1.82 -13.14 -14.95
C GLU A 232 -1.41 -12.35 -16.19
N LEU A 233 -0.30 -11.62 -16.17
CA LEU A 233 0.03 -10.70 -17.26
C LEU A 233 1.41 -10.95 -17.85
N SER A 234 2.42 -11.13 -17.00
CA SER A 234 3.81 -11.50 -17.29
C SER A 234 4.78 -10.81 -16.32
N PRO A 235 6.02 -11.30 -16.18
CA PRO A 235 7.10 -10.57 -15.50
C PRO A 235 7.35 -9.16 -16.07
N ILE A 236 7.17 -8.97 -17.38
CA ILE A 236 7.36 -7.66 -18.03
C ILE A 236 6.31 -6.66 -17.53
N ALA A 237 5.07 -7.10 -17.35
CA ALA A 237 4.02 -6.26 -16.77
C ALA A 237 4.38 -5.81 -15.35
N VAL A 238 4.95 -6.70 -14.52
CA VAL A 238 5.43 -6.36 -13.17
C VAL A 238 6.52 -5.30 -13.22
N LEU A 239 7.50 -5.42 -14.13
CA LEU A 239 8.54 -4.40 -14.28
C LEU A 239 7.96 -3.03 -14.67
N LEU A 240 7.00 -3.01 -15.60
CA LEU A 240 6.30 -1.78 -15.99
C LEU A 240 5.47 -1.20 -14.84
N PHE A 241 4.82 -2.04 -14.03
CA PHE A 241 4.12 -1.61 -12.83
C PHE A 241 5.07 -0.89 -11.87
N ILE A 242 6.16 -1.57 -11.51
CA ILE A 242 7.17 -1.05 -10.59
C ILE A 242 7.70 0.30 -11.10
N ASN A 243 8.13 0.36 -12.36
CA ASN A 243 8.66 1.58 -12.97
C ASN A 243 7.65 2.74 -12.93
N ASN A 244 6.39 2.50 -13.33
CA ASN A 244 5.37 3.55 -13.37
C ASN A 244 5.08 4.13 -11.98
N TYR A 245 4.89 3.28 -10.97
CA TYR A 245 4.62 3.74 -9.61
C TYR A 245 5.81 4.48 -9.00
N TRP A 246 7.03 4.04 -9.29
CA TRP A 246 8.23 4.72 -8.80
C TRP A 246 8.41 6.10 -9.44
N ASN A 247 8.05 6.26 -10.71
CA ASN A 247 8.10 7.55 -11.40
C ASN A 247 7.13 8.60 -10.82
N ILE A 248 5.96 8.16 -10.31
CA ILE A 248 4.96 9.06 -9.69
C ILE A 248 5.53 9.78 -8.45
N THR A 249 6.50 9.18 -7.75
CA THR A 249 7.09 9.76 -6.53
C THR A 249 7.91 11.03 -6.76
N GLY A 250 8.20 11.40 -8.02
CA GLY A 250 8.92 12.63 -8.37
C GLY A 250 10.34 12.72 -7.80
N ARG A 251 10.92 11.59 -7.38
CA ARG A 251 12.21 11.49 -6.65
C ARG A 251 12.21 12.20 -5.28
N ASN A 252 11.05 12.49 -4.70
CA ASN A 252 10.98 12.99 -3.33
C ASN A 252 11.27 11.82 -2.36
N LEU A 253 12.22 12.00 -1.44
CA LEU A 253 12.67 10.94 -0.53
C LEU A 253 11.54 10.42 0.38
N TYR A 254 10.67 11.30 0.86
CA TYR A 254 9.53 10.92 1.70
C TYR A 254 8.49 10.12 0.90
N CYS A 255 8.16 10.57 -0.32
CA CYS A 255 7.27 9.83 -1.22
C CYS A 255 7.86 8.47 -1.62
N SER A 256 9.19 8.37 -1.77
CA SER A 256 9.86 7.09 -2.01
C SER A 256 9.74 6.16 -0.81
N LEU A 257 9.89 6.66 0.43
CA LEU A 257 9.70 5.85 1.65
C LEU A 257 8.26 5.30 1.74
N LEU A 258 7.26 6.15 1.48
CA LEU A 258 5.86 5.75 1.38
C LEU A 258 5.66 4.63 0.34
N MET A 259 6.30 4.75 -0.82
CA MET A 259 6.16 3.76 -1.88
C MET A 259 6.94 2.47 -1.56
N VAL A 260 8.03 2.53 -0.78
CA VAL A 260 8.76 1.34 -0.28
C VAL A 260 7.83 0.51 0.60
N PHE A 261 7.12 1.17 1.52
CA PHE A 261 6.10 0.51 2.35
C PHE A 261 5.06 -0.21 1.49
N ASN A 262 4.48 0.50 0.51
CA ASN A 262 3.46 -0.08 -0.37
C ASN A 262 3.98 -1.30 -1.15
N PHE A 263 5.22 -1.28 -1.61
CA PHE A 263 5.79 -2.37 -2.41
C PHE A 263 6.14 -3.59 -1.57
N LEU A 264 6.64 -3.39 -0.35
CA LEU A 264 6.84 -4.49 0.60
C LEU A 264 5.49 -5.12 0.98
N ASN A 265 4.46 -4.30 1.15
CA ASN A 265 3.10 -4.78 1.41
C ASN A 265 2.55 -5.55 0.20
N LEU A 266 2.70 -5.07 -1.04
CA LEU A 266 2.29 -5.76 -2.27
C LEU A 266 3.02 -7.08 -2.53
N THR A 267 4.23 -7.25 -1.97
CA THR A 267 4.99 -8.51 -2.07
C THR A 267 4.37 -9.58 -1.17
N THR A 268 3.82 -9.19 -0.02
CA THR A 268 3.40 -10.09 1.05
C THR A 268 1.90 -10.17 1.25
N ALA A 269 1.12 -9.23 0.72
CA ALA A 269 -0.32 -9.11 0.86
C ALA A 269 -0.92 -8.55 -0.44
N ASP A 270 -2.25 -8.66 -0.61
CA ASP A 270 -2.95 -7.84 -1.58
C ASP A 270 -3.33 -6.50 -0.94
N SER A 271 -2.71 -5.43 -1.42
CA SER A 271 -3.08 -4.07 -1.03
C SER A 271 -3.78 -3.30 -2.15
N ILE A 272 -3.96 -3.89 -3.34
CA ILE A 272 -4.57 -3.22 -4.50
C ILE A 272 -6.07 -3.01 -4.28
N SER A 273 -6.73 -3.94 -3.57
CA SER A 273 -8.15 -3.85 -3.22
C SER A 273 -8.49 -2.70 -2.28
N ALA A 274 -7.52 -2.17 -1.52
CA ALA A 274 -7.72 -1.06 -0.58
C ALA A 274 -7.78 0.31 -1.31
N MET A 275 -8.82 0.53 -2.10
CA MET A 275 -8.99 1.71 -2.95
C MET A 275 -8.80 3.03 -2.19
N PHE A 276 -9.41 3.17 -1.01
CA PHE A 276 -9.33 4.41 -0.25
C PHE A 276 -7.92 4.71 0.29
N ALA A 277 -7.19 3.68 0.70
CA ALA A 277 -5.79 3.83 1.12
C ALA A 277 -4.92 4.33 -0.05
N TRP A 278 -5.08 3.75 -1.24
CA TRP A 278 -4.40 4.21 -2.45
C TRP A 278 -4.79 5.63 -2.86
N ALA A 279 -6.06 6.00 -2.72
CA ALA A 279 -6.52 7.37 -2.97
C ALA A 279 -5.78 8.37 -2.06
N VAL A 280 -5.68 8.10 -0.75
CA VAL A 280 -4.93 8.97 0.18
C VAL A 280 -3.44 9.00 -0.15
N CYS A 281 -2.86 7.85 -0.55
CA CYS A 281 -1.47 7.75 -1.01
C CYS A 281 -1.21 8.67 -2.22
N TYR A 282 -2.04 8.59 -3.27
CA TYR A 282 -1.90 9.43 -4.46
C TYR A 282 -2.15 10.91 -4.17
N ILE A 283 -3.11 11.23 -3.29
CA ILE A 283 -3.33 12.61 -2.84
C ILE A 283 -2.07 13.14 -2.16
N LEU A 284 -1.46 12.39 -1.23
CA LEU A 284 -0.22 12.80 -0.58
C LEU A 284 0.90 13.05 -1.60
N ILE A 285 1.18 12.09 -2.47
CA ILE A 285 2.24 12.24 -3.49
C ILE A 285 1.93 13.43 -4.42
N GLY A 286 0.69 13.55 -4.86
CA GLY A 286 0.23 14.62 -5.73
C GLY A 286 0.39 16.01 -5.11
N MET A 287 0.06 16.15 -3.83
CA MET A 287 0.26 17.41 -3.11
C MET A 287 1.73 17.76 -2.95
N VAL A 288 2.58 16.79 -2.62
CA VAL A 288 4.02 17.00 -2.38
C VAL A 288 4.78 17.31 -3.67
N VAL A 289 4.47 16.59 -4.75
CA VAL A 289 5.26 16.63 -5.99
C VAL A 289 4.70 17.64 -7.00
N TYR A 290 3.38 17.78 -7.13
CA TYR A 290 2.75 18.46 -8.28
C TYR A 290 1.91 19.69 -7.89
N ALA A 291 0.97 19.56 -6.95
CA ALA A 291 -0.05 20.60 -6.72
C ALA A 291 0.41 21.68 -5.72
N HIS A 292 1.05 21.28 -4.62
CA HIS A 292 1.33 22.15 -3.47
C HIS A 292 2.70 21.82 -2.87
N GLY A 293 3.72 21.85 -3.73
CA GLY A 293 5.09 21.53 -3.36
C GLY A 293 5.66 22.38 -2.22
N PRO A 294 6.88 22.07 -1.77
CA PRO A 294 7.50 22.60 -0.55
C PRO A 294 7.45 24.12 -0.39
N ALA A 295 7.49 24.87 -1.49
CA ALA A 295 7.44 26.33 -1.51
C ALA A 295 6.11 26.91 -1.00
N VAL A 296 4.98 26.26 -1.28
CA VAL A 296 3.65 26.68 -0.79
C VAL A 296 3.52 26.36 0.70
N THR A 297 4.10 25.24 1.14
CA THR A 297 4.12 24.81 2.54
C THR A 297 5.02 25.69 3.40
N ALA A 298 6.21 26.08 2.91
CA ALA A 298 7.12 27.00 3.57
C ALA A 298 6.54 28.43 3.67
N ALA A 299 5.90 28.93 2.60
CA ALA A 299 5.24 30.24 2.59
C ALA A 299 4.00 30.31 3.51
N LYS A 300 3.30 29.19 3.72
CA LYS A 300 2.18 29.12 4.69
C LYS A 300 2.63 28.81 6.11
N GLN A 301 3.67 27.99 6.31
CA GLN A 301 4.27 27.78 7.63
C GLN A 301 4.85 29.09 8.16
N SER A 302 5.57 29.87 7.34
CA SER A 302 6.05 31.20 7.76
C SER A 302 4.91 32.15 8.13
N ARG A 303 3.78 32.13 7.40
CA ARG A 303 2.56 32.90 7.76
C ARG A 303 1.86 32.40 9.02
N LEU A 304 1.85 31.09 9.27
CA LEU A 304 1.29 30.49 10.49
C LEU A 304 2.18 30.75 11.72
N PHE A 305 3.51 30.63 11.58
CA PHE A 305 4.48 31.02 12.61
C PHE A 305 4.42 32.53 12.90
N ALA A 306 4.25 33.37 11.88
CA ALA A 306 4.05 34.82 12.05
C ALA A 306 2.70 35.20 12.67
N LYS A 307 1.70 34.30 12.65
CA LYS A 307 0.45 34.44 13.41
C LYS A 307 0.61 33.93 14.85
N TRP A 308 1.44 32.91 15.06
CA TRP A 308 1.72 32.35 16.38
C TRP A 308 2.67 33.20 17.23
N GLN A 309 3.52 34.04 16.61
CA GLN A 309 4.30 35.06 17.32
C GLN A 309 3.52 36.35 17.61
N ARG A 310 2.29 36.48 17.11
CA ARG A 310 1.43 37.67 17.24
C ARG A 310 0.13 37.42 18.01
N GLY A 311 -0.01 36.25 18.62
CA GLY A 311 -1.08 35.91 19.57
C GLY A 311 -0.46 35.26 20.79
#